data_AF-A0A0N4UFP5-F1
#
_entry.id   AF-A0A0N4UFP5-F1
#
_cell.length_a   1.000
_cell.length_b   1.000
_cell.length_c   1.000
_cell.angle_alpha   90.00
_cell.angle_beta   90.00
_cell.angle_gamma   90.00
#
_symmetry.space_group_name_H-M   'P 1'
#
loop_
_entity.id
_entity.type
_entity.pdbx_description
1 polymer ?
#
loop_
_entity_poly.entity_id
_entity_poly.type
_entity_poly.pdbx_seq_one_letter_code
_entity_poly.pdbx_strand_id
1 'polypeptide(L)'
;MASGRKISDITTKNRAMTPFFAWIRDKLLAVDRQNITPPPGLPTPNGKAKFLNPLRFPNTQSERDQPDPSLPGGVNHKLFSNYYLERDARREVKPPNPLYVHSSAGASFTSVNGRPLKLTLSLSIEKGTVIVTRSLPFISNLDN
;
A
#
# COMPACT_ATOMS: atom_id res chain seq x y z
N MET A 1 -5.72 16.50 24.90
CA MET A 1 -5.05 16.43 23.59
C MET A 1 -4.71 17.85 23.18
N ALA A 2 -3.45 18.28 23.33
CA ALA A 2 -3.05 19.58 22.81
C ALA A 2 -3.16 19.53 21.28
N SER A 3 -4.19 20.16 20.72
CA SER A 3 -4.24 20.42 19.28
C SER A 3 -2.96 21.15 18.92
N GLY A 4 -2.12 20.56 18.05
CA GLY A 4 -0.75 21.02 17.81
C GLY A 4 -0.67 22.53 17.62
N ARG A 5 -0.02 23.21 18.57
CA ARG A 5 0.19 24.66 18.54
C ARG A 5 0.87 25.03 17.23
N LYS A 6 0.46 26.17 16.67
CA LYS A 6 1.07 26.74 15.48
C LYS A 6 2.22 27.66 15.89
N ILE A 7 3.17 27.91 14.98
CA ILE A 7 4.31 28.83 15.26
C ILE A 7 3.79 30.24 15.55
N SER A 8 2.68 30.65 14.93
CA SER A 8 2.03 31.93 15.21
C SER A 8 0.51 31.77 15.29
N ASP A 9 -0.13 32.73 15.94
CA ASP A 9 -1.58 32.82 15.98
C ASP A 9 -2.18 33.00 14.57
N ILE A 10 -3.43 32.57 14.39
CA ILE A 10 -4.17 32.64 13.12
C ILE A 10 -4.33 34.08 12.61
N THR A 11 -4.31 35.06 13.53
CA THR A 11 -4.39 36.50 13.23
C THR A 11 -3.13 37.07 12.57
N THR A 12 -2.01 36.33 12.60
CA THR A 12 -0.73 36.77 12.04
C THR A 12 -0.83 36.91 10.52
N LYS A 13 -0.63 38.14 10.01
CA LYS A 13 -0.64 38.42 8.58
C LYS A 13 0.68 37.98 7.94
N ASN A 14 0.57 37.05 7.00
CA ASN A 14 1.72 36.61 6.21
C ASN A 14 2.15 37.70 5.23
N ARG A 15 3.47 37.84 5.02
CA ARG A 15 3.98 38.70 3.96
C ARG A 15 3.44 38.20 2.62
N ALA A 16 2.63 39.01 1.98
CA ALA A 16 2.11 38.77 0.64
C ALA A 16 2.67 39.82 -0.32
N MET A 17 2.74 39.46 -1.60
CA MET A 17 3.00 40.42 -2.69
C MET A 17 1.91 41.49 -2.71
N THR A 18 2.24 42.70 -3.19
CA THR A 18 1.24 43.77 -3.29
C THR A 18 0.11 43.32 -4.21
N PRO A 19 -1.12 43.86 -4.06
CA PRO A 19 -2.27 43.44 -4.87
C PRO A 19 -2.01 43.50 -6.38
N PHE A 20 -1.23 44.48 -6.82
CA PHE A 20 -0.83 44.62 -8.23
C PHE A 20 0.05 43.45 -8.72
N PHE A 21 1.11 43.09 -7.98
CA PHE A 21 1.94 41.94 -8.34
C PHE A 21 1.21 40.61 -8.14
N ALA A 22 0.30 40.54 -7.17
CA ALA A 22 -0.59 39.40 -7.00
C ALA A 22 -1.45 39.16 -8.24
N TRP A 23 -2.02 40.24 -8.78
CA TRP A 23 -2.78 40.23 -10.02
C TRP A 23 -1.90 39.84 -11.22
N ILE A 24 -0.70 40.40 -11.37
CA ILE A 24 0.23 40.02 -12.45
C ILE A 24 0.53 38.51 -12.40
N ARG A 25 0.87 37.95 -11.23
CA ARG A 25 1.11 36.51 -11.05
C ARG A 25 -0.10 35.68 -11.47
N ASP A 26 -1.30 36.03 -10.99
CA ASP A 26 -2.52 35.28 -11.32
C ASP A 26 -2.84 35.32 -12.82
N LYS A 27 -2.55 36.45 -13.48
CA LYS A 27 -2.68 36.61 -14.93
C LYS A 27 -1.67 35.78 -15.71
N LEU A 28 -0.38 35.86 -15.36
CA LEU A 28 0.68 35.13 -16.06
C LEU A 28 0.59 33.61 -15.88
N LEU A 29 0.13 33.15 -14.70
CA LEU A 29 -0.07 31.72 -14.42
C LEU A 29 -1.43 31.20 -14.89
N ALA A 30 -2.28 32.06 -15.47
CA ALA A 30 -3.64 31.73 -15.87
C ALA A 30 -4.41 31.00 -14.76
N VAL A 31 -4.36 31.55 -13.53
CA VAL A 31 -5.06 31.01 -12.36
C VAL A 31 -6.57 31.19 -12.53
N ASP A 32 -6.98 32.38 -12.99
CA ASP A 32 -8.35 32.67 -13.40
C ASP A 32 -8.55 32.26 -14.88
N ARG A 33 -8.77 30.98 -15.15
CA ARG A 33 -9.24 30.54 -16.48
C ARG A 33 -10.75 30.71 -16.59
N GLN A 34 -11.23 30.96 -17.81
CA GLN A 34 -12.66 30.91 -18.13
C GLN A 34 -13.22 29.51 -17.79
N ASN A 35 -14.48 29.43 -17.36
CA ASN A 35 -15.15 28.19 -16.90
C ASN A 35 -15.25 27.06 -17.95
N ILE A 36 -14.65 27.22 -19.13
CA ILE A 36 -14.65 26.25 -20.23
C ILE A 36 -13.80 25.01 -19.91
N THR A 37 -12.81 25.13 -19.02
CA THR A 37 -11.92 24.02 -18.64
C THR A 37 -11.93 23.87 -17.12
N PRO A 38 -12.25 22.69 -16.55
CA PRO A 38 -12.24 22.52 -15.11
C PRO A 38 -10.84 22.86 -14.56
N PRO A 39 -10.75 23.67 -13.50
CA PRO A 39 -9.47 24.12 -12.99
C PRO A 39 -8.63 22.93 -12.50
N PRO A 40 -7.33 22.85 -12.85
CA PRO A 40 -6.44 21.88 -12.22
C PRO A 40 -6.29 22.22 -10.73
N GLY A 41 -6.85 21.38 -9.85
CA GLY A 41 -6.83 21.58 -8.39
C GLY A 41 -8.12 21.08 -7.71
N LEU A 42 -8.20 21.21 -6.39
CA LEU A 42 -9.45 20.92 -5.66
C LEU A 42 -10.56 21.89 -6.11
N PRO A 43 -11.82 21.42 -6.25
CA PRO A 43 -12.94 22.28 -6.62
C PRO A 43 -13.16 23.34 -5.55
N THR A 44 -13.05 24.62 -5.91
CA THR A 44 -13.51 25.73 -5.06
C THR A 44 -14.98 26.03 -5.38
N PRO A 45 -15.78 26.55 -4.43
CA PRO A 45 -17.21 26.84 -4.66
C PRO A 45 -17.51 27.72 -5.87
N ASN A 46 -16.54 28.52 -6.31
CA ASN A 46 -16.69 29.46 -7.42
C ASN A 46 -16.19 28.90 -8.76
N GLY A 47 -15.78 27.62 -8.83
CA GLY A 47 -15.30 26.97 -10.07
C GLY A 47 -13.96 27.49 -10.60
N LYS A 48 -13.28 28.38 -9.87
CA LYS A 48 -11.99 28.96 -10.25
C LYS A 48 -10.83 28.15 -9.68
N ALA A 49 -9.71 28.09 -10.42
CA ALA A 49 -8.45 27.61 -9.88
C ALA A 49 -7.96 28.63 -8.84
N LYS A 50 -7.63 28.17 -7.63
CA LYS A 50 -6.99 29.02 -6.62
C LYS A 50 -5.50 28.78 -6.68
N PHE A 51 -4.70 29.85 -6.75
CA PHE A 51 -3.26 29.71 -6.60
C PHE A 51 -2.93 29.19 -5.20
N LEU A 52 -2.19 28.08 -5.15
CA LEU A 52 -1.67 27.52 -3.92
C LEU A 52 -0.22 27.99 -3.77
N ASN A 53 0.03 28.82 -2.76
CA ASN A 53 1.38 29.29 -2.48
C ASN A 53 2.23 28.11 -1.96
N PRO A 54 3.36 27.78 -2.61
CA PRO A 54 4.23 26.69 -2.16
C PRO A 54 4.97 27.04 -0.85
N LEU A 55 4.98 28.32 -0.45
CA LEU A 55 5.63 28.76 0.77
C LEU A 55 4.84 28.36 2.01
N ARG A 56 5.59 27.99 3.05
CA ARG A 56 5.07 27.64 4.37
C ARG A 56 5.13 28.87 5.28
N PHE A 57 4.03 29.17 5.95
CA PHE A 57 3.89 30.35 6.79
C PHE A 57 3.76 29.98 8.27
N PRO A 58 4.18 30.85 9.20
CA PRO A 58 4.15 30.55 10.64
C PRO A 58 2.77 30.11 11.16
N ASN A 59 1.69 30.71 10.65
CA ASN A 59 0.32 30.37 11.03
C ASN A 59 -0.20 29.05 10.45
N THR A 60 0.44 28.51 9.41
CA THR A 60 0.04 27.23 8.80
C THR A 60 0.85 26.05 9.34
N GLN A 61 2.06 26.30 9.83
CA GLN A 61 2.97 25.28 10.34
C GLN A 61 2.78 25.02 11.84
N SER A 62 2.95 23.76 12.25
CA SER A 62 3.07 23.42 13.67
C SER A 62 4.33 24.04 14.28
N GLU A 63 4.27 24.32 15.57
CA GLU A 63 5.38 24.85 16.37
C GLU A 63 6.65 23.99 16.23
N ARG A 64 7.82 24.60 16.39
CA ARG A 64 9.10 23.87 16.23
C ARG A 64 9.38 22.95 17.40
N ASP A 65 9.02 23.40 18.58
CA ASP A 65 9.04 22.61 19.81
C ASP A 65 7.66 21.95 19.99
N GLN A 66 7.66 20.67 20.34
CA GLN A 66 6.44 19.88 20.52
C GLN A 66 6.54 19.15 21.86
N PRO A 67 5.42 18.99 22.59
CA PRO A 67 5.44 18.23 23.82
C PRO A 67 5.86 16.78 23.56
N ASP A 68 6.51 16.16 24.54
CA ASP A 68 6.90 14.76 24.46
C ASP A 68 5.69 13.86 24.16
N PRO A 69 5.79 12.93 23.19
CA PRO A 69 4.68 12.06 22.83
C PRO A 69 4.48 10.96 23.88
N SER A 70 3.23 10.69 24.24
CA SER A 70 2.83 9.52 25.02
C SER A 70 2.27 8.45 24.09
N LEU A 71 3.14 7.64 23.48
CA LEU A 71 2.74 6.60 22.52
C LEU A 71 2.23 5.34 23.25
N PRO A 72 1.16 4.68 22.74
CA PRO A 72 0.72 3.41 23.30
C PRO A 72 1.75 2.31 23.03
N GLY A 73 1.84 1.33 23.94
CA GLY A 73 2.66 0.13 23.76
C GLY A 73 2.16 -0.75 22.60
N GLY A 74 3.04 -1.60 22.06
CA GLY A 74 2.66 -2.61 21.07
C GLY A 74 1.88 -3.80 21.68
N VAL A 75 1.38 -4.70 20.82
CA VAL A 75 0.54 -5.85 21.21
C VAL A 75 1.19 -6.82 22.21
N ASN A 76 2.52 -6.83 22.28
CA ASN A 76 3.30 -7.67 23.20
C ASN A 76 3.78 -6.89 24.44
N HIS A 77 3.21 -5.71 24.74
CA HIS A 77 3.45 -5.01 26.01
C HIS A 77 2.52 -5.58 27.10
N LYS A 78 2.77 -6.83 27.49
CA LYS A 78 1.99 -7.60 28.47
C LYS A 78 2.88 -8.10 29.61
N LEU A 79 2.35 -8.12 30.83
CA LEU A 79 3.07 -8.56 32.05
C LEU A 79 3.13 -10.08 32.21
N PHE A 80 2.14 -10.82 31.69
CA PHE A 80 2.03 -12.28 31.79
C PHE A 80 1.61 -12.89 30.44
N SER A 81 1.80 -14.20 30.29
CA SER A 81 1.46 -14.97 29.07
C SER A 81 2.02 -14.34 27.78
N ASN A 82 3.30 -14.00 27.79
CA ASN A 82 3.99 -13.30 26.70
C ASN A 82 5.39 -13.88 26.44
N TYR A 83 5.48 -15.21 26.42
CA TYR A 83 6.74 -15.90 26.19
C TYR A 83 7.26 -15.60 24.78
N TYR A 84 8.56 -15.26 24.67
CA TYR A 84 9.17 -14.96 23.38
C TYR A 84 9.08 -16.13 22.39
N LEU A 85 9.13 -17.36 22.92
CA LEU A 85 9.03 -18.60 22.15
C LEU A 85 7.77 -18.66 21.28
N GLU A 86 6.63 -18.18 21.77
CA GLU A 86 5.33 -18.27 21.07
C GLU A 86 5.16 -17.20 19.98
N ARG A 87 6.06 -16.20 19.90
CA ARG A 87 5.97 -15.07 18.96
C ARG A 87 7.22 -14.91 18.08
N ASP A 88 8.22 -15.78 18.24
CA ASP A 88 9.46 -15.71 17.46
C ASP A 88 9.28 -16.41 16.10
N ALA A 89 8.61 -15.72 15.18
CA ALA A 89 8.42 -16.17 13.80
C ALA A 89 9.74 -16.47 13.07
N ARG A 90 10.88 -15.93 13.53
CA ARG A 90 12.20 -16.22 12.94
C ARG A 90 12.63 -17.68 13.14
N ARG A 91 12.14 -18.33 14.20
CA ARG A 91 12.39 -19.75 14.48
C ARG A 91 11.36 -20.68 13.85
N GLU A 92 10.25 -20.14 13.35
CA GLU A 92 9.22 -20.90 12.63
C GLU A 92 9.60 -21.13 11.15
N VAL A 93 10.55 -20.34 10.63
CA VAL A 93 11.06 -20.49 9.27
C VAL A 93 11.75 -21.85 9.13
N LYS A 94 11.12 -22.76 8.39
CA LYS A 94 11.70 -24.05 8.01
C LYS A 94 12.56 -23.89 6.75
N PRO A 95 13.63 -24.69 6.60
CA PRO A 95 14.35 -24.78 5.34
C PRO A 95 13.38 -25.09 4.17
N PRO A 96 13.65 -24.61 2.95
CA PRO A 96 12.84 -24.94 1.79
C PRO A 96 12.74 -26.46 1.61
N ASN A 97 11.54 -26.96 1.32
CA ASN A 97 11.33 -28.38 1.06
C ASN A 97 11.89 -28.72 -0.34
N PRO A 98 12.91 -29.59 -0.46
CA PRO A 98 13.51 -29.91 -1.75
C PRO A 98 12.60 -30.82 -2.57
N LEU A 99 11.98 -30.28 -3.62
CA LEU A 99 11.11 -31.03 -4.54
C LEU A 99 11.89 -32.03 -5.41
N TYR A 100 13.19 -31.78 -5.59
CA TYR A 100 14.10 -32.62 -6.36
C TYR A 100 15.41 -32.77 -5.60
N VAL A 101 15.86 -34.00 -5.41
CA VAL A 101 17.17 -34.32 -4.83
C VAL A 101 17.83 -35.40 -5.67
N HIS A 102 19.09 -35.17 -6.04
CA HIS A 102 19.91 -36.14 -6.74
C HIS A 102 20.94 -36.73 -5.76
N SER A 103 20.99 -38.07 -5.70
CA SER A 103 21.97 -38.84 -4.93
C SER A 103 22.64 -39.86 -5.86
N SER A 104 23.71 -40.52 -5.41
CA SER A 104 24.36 -41.62 -6.15
C SER A 104 23.39 -42.77 -6.51
N ALA A 105 22.28 -42.91 -5.76
CA ALA A 105 21.21 -43.87 -6.02
C ALA A 105 20.18 -43.42 -7.07
N GLY A 106 20.31 -42.21 -7.63
CA GLY A 106 19.39 -41.65 -8.63
C GLY A 106 18.69 -40.37 -8.19
N ALA A 107 17.78 -39.88 -9.05
CA ALA A 107 16.93 -38.73 -8.76
C ALA A 107 15.67 -39.13 -7.97
N SER A 108 15.34 -38.36 -6.94
CA SER A 108 14.13 -38.51 -6.15
C SER A 108 13.30 -37.23 -6.18
N PHE A 109 11.98 -37.38 -6.27
CA PHE A 109 11.03 -36.29 -6.34
C PHE A 109 10.13 -36.31 -5.10
N THR A 110 9.92 -35.15 -4.49
CA THR A 110 9.01 -34.99 -3.36
C THR A 110 7.92 -33.98 -3.68
N SER A 111 6.74 -34.18 -3.11
CA SER A 111 5.64 -33.20 -3.16
C SER A 111 5.93 -32.01 -2.25
N VAL A 112 5.12 -30.95 -2.39
CA VAL A 112 5.15 -29.76 -1.51
C VAL A 112 5.05 -30.13 -0.03
N ASN A 113 4.40 -31.25 0.30
CA ASN A 113 4.25 -31.78 1.67
C ASN A 113 5.34 -32.78 2.08
N GLY A 114 6.39 -32.97 1.28
CA GLY A 114 7.52 -33.88 1.58
C GLY A 114 7.26 -35.36 1.31
N ARG A 115 6.09 -35.72 0.77
CA ARG A 115 5.79 -37.12 0.39
C ARG A 115 6.54 -37.51 -0.88
N PRO A 116 7.13 -38.72 -0.97
CA PRO A 116 7.81 -39.18 -2.18
C PRO A 116 6.82 -39.36 -3.33
N LEU A 117 7.18 -38.85 -4.51
CA LEU A 117 6.41 -38.99 -5.74
C LEU A 117 7.02 -40.07 -6.62
N LYS A 118 6.19 -41.00 -7.11
CA LYS A 118 6.61 -41.97 -8.12
C LYS A 118 6.52 -41.31 -9.50
N LEU A 119 7.49 -41.59 -10.37
CA LEU A 119 7.38 -41.25 -11.79
C LEU A 119 6.22 -42.04 -12.38
N THR A 120 5.10 -41.38 -12.65
CA THR A 120 3.97 -41.92 -13.42
C THR A 120 3.51 -40.78 -14.33
N LEU A 121 3.06 -41.12 -15.56
CA LEU A 121 2.76 -40.21 -16.68
C LEU A 121 2.50 -38.75 -16.27
N SER A 122 3.40 -37.87 -16.66
CA SER A 122 3.40 -36.44 -16.32
C SER A 122 2.18 -35.73 -16.89
N LEU A 123 1.29 -35.25 -16.02
CA LEU A 123 0.28 -34.26 -16.38
C LEU A 123 0.95 -32.88 -16.36
N SER A 124 0.87 -32.14 -17.47
CA SER A 124 1.33 -30.75 -17.51
C SER A 124 0.52 -29.91 -16.53
N ILE A 125 1.19 -29.21 -15.62
CA ILE A 125 0.55 -28.29 -14.66
C ILE A 125 1.17 -26.91 -14.88
N GLU A 126 0.36 -25.95 -15.30
CA GLU A 126 0.74 -24.54 -15.29
C GLU A 126 0.68 -24.00 -13.87
N LYS A 127 1.66 -23.17 -13.49
CA LYS A 127 1.62 -22.45 -12.20
C LYS A 127 0.43 -21.49 -12.20
N GLY A 128 -0.57 -21.75 -11.36
CA GLY A 128 -1.51 -20.72 -10.93
C GLY A 128 -3.00 -21.03 -11.06
N THR A 129 -3.42 -22.09 -11.78
CA THR A 129 -4.86 -22.35 -11.96
C THR A 129 -5.15 -23.85 -12.19
N VAL A 130 -5.85 -24.50 -11.25
CA VAL A 130 -6.50 -25.81 -11.52
C VAL A 130 -7.94 -25.53 -11.94
N ILE A 131 -8.20 -25.47 -13.24
CA ILE A 131 -9.57 -25.49 -13.76
C ILE A 131 -9.99 -26.96 -13.85
N VAL A 132 -10.85 -27.40 -12.93
CA VAL A 132 -11.39 -28.77 -12.95
C VAL A 132 -12.50 -28.84 -14.01
N THR A 133 -12.17 -29.20 -15.24
CA THR A 133 -13.18 -29.58 -16.25
C THR A 133 -13.47 -31.07 -16.15
N ARG A 134 -14.63 -31.46 -15.61
CA ARG A 134 -15.14 -32.84 -15.72
C ARG A 134 -15.57 -33.08 -17.17
N SER A 135 -14.96 -34.04 -17.87
CA SER A 135 -15.50 -34.55 -19.14
C SER A 135 -16.67 -35.50 -18.85
N LEU A 136 -17.84 -35.20 -19.42
CA LEU A 136 -18.98 -36.10 -19.45
C LEU A 136 -18.75 -37.19 -20.51
N PRO A 137 -19.18 -38.44 -20.30
CA PRO A 137 -19.06 -39.47 -21.33
C PRO A 137 -20.08 -39.23 -22.45
N PHE A 138 -19.61 -39.18 -23.69
CA PHE A 138 -20.43 -39.18 -24.90
C PHE A 138 -21.00 -40.60 -25.09
N ILE A 139 -22.30 -40.76 -24.88
CA ILE A 139 -23.03 -42.00 -25.16
C ILE A 139 -23.54 -41.90 -26.60
N SER A 140 -23.00 -42.71 -27.50
CA SER A 140 -23.61 -42.99 -28.80
C SER A 140 -24.24 -44.38 -28.76
N ASN A 141 -25.53 -44.44 -28.42
CA ASN A 141 -26.39 -45.57 -28.74
C ASN A 141 -27.38 -45.07 -29.79
N LEU A 142 -27.32 -45.61 -31.00
CA LEU A 142 -28.40 -45.61 -31.98
C LEU A 142 -28.10 -46.74 -32.97
N ASP A 143 -28.39 -47.96 -32.51
CA ASP A 143 -28.70 -49.09 -33.38
C ASP A 143 -30.08 -48.83 -34.00
N ASN A 144 -30.14 -48.84 -35.33
CA ASN A 144 -31.29 -49.19 -36.18
C ASN A 144 -30.77 -49.44 -37.60
#